data_AF-A0A8H5K1Z4-F1
#
_entry.id   AF-A0A8H5K1Z4-F1
#
_cell.length_a   1.000
_cell.length_b   1.000
_cell.length_c   1.000
_cell.angle_alpha   90.00
_cell.angle_beta   90.00
_cell.angle_gamma   90.00
#
_symmetry.space_group_name_H-M   'P 1'
#
loop_
_entity.id
_entity.type
_entity.pdbx_description
1 polymer ?
#
loop_
_entity_poly.entity_id
_entity_poly.type
_entity_poly.pdbx_seq_one_letter_code
_entity_poly.pdbx_strand_id
1 'polypeptide(L)'
;MSTDNGGTVIILRLQPKLAIATTITQSISSPFTQTSKTKFKCSYDLYSLGVVLIEIGLWKQIDSFRPEGSHALAFKRHLEERVAPNLKFYTGEKYALAVLNCLDTSKIAPDGDEDWRLSDAFSRKVISELESCQA
;
A
#
# COMPACT_ATOMS: atom_id res chain seq x y z
N MET A 1 -23.04 -13.23 49.75
CA MET A 1 -22.50 -14.31 48.89
C MET A 1 -23.69 -14.98 48.24
N SER A 2 -23.71 -14.98 46.91
CA SER A 2 -24.70 -15.56 45.99
C SER A 2 -26.12 -15.00 46.04
N THR A 3 -26.31 -13.91 45.29
CA THR A 3 -27.56 -13.55 44.62
C THR A 3 -27.55 -14.21 43.24
N ASP A 4 -28.62 -14.89 42.83
CA ASP A 4 -28.95 -14.97 41.41
C ASP A 4 -30.45 -14.81 41.19
N ASN A 5 -30.75 -14.01 40.18
CA ASN A 5 -32.01 -13.36 39.91
C ASN A 5 -32.79 -14.18 38.88
N GLY A 6 -33.89 -14.79 39.31
CA GLY A 6 -34.91 -15.33 38.41
C GLY A 6 -35.80 -14.20 37.90
N GLY A 7 -35.50 -13.67 36.71
CA GLY A 7 -36.29 -12.66 36.02
C GLY A 7 -36.92 -13.19 34.74
N THR A 8 -38.20 -13.54 34.83
CA THR A 8 -39.12 -13.92 33.75
C THR A 8 -39.38 -12.76 32.78
N VAL A 9 -39.39 -13.01 31.46
CA VAL A 9 -40.03 -12.12 30.48
C VAL A 9 -41.00 -12.92 29.60
N ILE A 10 -42.20 -12.36 29.46
CA ILE A 10 -43.45 -12.95 29.02
C ILE A 10 -43.50 -13.12 27.49
N ILE A 11 -43.97 -14.31 27.06
CA ILE A 11 -44.32 -14.66 25.69
C ILE A 11 -45.68 -14.03 25.33
N LEU A 12 -45.74 -13.28 24.23
CA LEU A 12 -46.98 -13.01 23.51
C LEU A 12 -46.95 -13.69 22.14
N ARG A 13 -47.91 -14.60 21.94
CA ARG A 13 -48.15 -15.40 20.73
C ARG A 13 -48.73 -14.56 19.60
N LEU A 14 -48.45 -14.92 18.33
CA LEU A 14 -49.44 -15.42 17.37
C LEU A 14 -48.78 -15.99 16.09
N GLN A 15 -49.24 -17.16 15.66
CA GLN A 15 -48.78 -18.03 14.53
C GLN A 15 -49.47 -17.63 13.19
N PRO A 16 -49.43 -18.38 12.06
CA PRO A 16 -48.47 -19.37 11.51
C PRO A 16 -48.14 -19.12 10.02
N LYS A 17 -47.03 -19.64 9.49
CA LYS A 17 -47.03 -20.54 8.30
C LYS A 17 -45.63 -20.86 7.78
N LEU A 18 -45.48 -22.17 7.55
CA LEU A 18 -44.63 -22.85 6.58
C LEU A 18 -43.15 -23.02 6.94
N ALA A 19 -42.87 -24.25 7.34
CA ALA A 19 -41.57 -24.82 7.60
C ALA A 19 -40.69 -24.79 6.34
N ILE A 20 -39.47 -24.28 6.50
CA ILE A 20 -38.30 -24.74 5.75
C ILE A 20 -37.24 -25.02 6.82
N ALA A 21 -36.97 -26.30 7.04
CA ALA A 21 -35.91 -26.75 7.93
C ALA A 21 -34.57 -26.37 7.30
N THR A 22 -33.84 -25.45 7.91
CA THR A 22 -32.40 -25.30 7.67
C THR A 22 -31.73 -25.42 9.02
N THR A 23 -31.23 -26.62 9.29
CA THR A 23 -30.35 -26.94 10.40
C THR A 23 -29.10 -26.05 10.30
N ILE A 24 -29.05 -24.98 11.09
CA ILE A 24 -27.80 -24.25 11.34
C ILE A 24 -27.20 -24.81 12.61
N THR A 25 -26.34 -25.81 12.43
CA THR A 25 -25.41 -26.28 13.47
C THR A 25 -24.48 -25.12 13.81
N GLN A 26 -24.75 -24.40 14.91
CA GLN A 26 -23.79 -23.45 15.48
C GLN A 26 -22.72 -24.22 16.26
N SER A 27 -21.67 -24.67 15.56
CA SER A 27 -20.40 -24.99 16.21
C SER A 27 -19.71 -23.67 16.54
N ILE A 28 -19.73 -23.30 17.82
CA ILE A 28 -18.87 -22.27 18.40
C ILE A 28 -17.43 -22.79 18.34
N SER A 29 -16.74 -22.48 17.25
CA SER A 29 -15.29 -22.46 17.18
C SER A 29 -14.90 -21.07 16.72
N SER A 30 -14.46 -20.25 17.68
CA SER A 30 -13.98 -18.89 17.44
C SER A 30 -12.89 -18.88 16.35
N PRO A 31 -13.09 -18.23 15.19
CA PRO A 31 -11.98 -17.94 14.32
C PRO A 31 -11.38 -16.64 14.80
N PHE A 32 -10.27 -16.75 15.53
CA PHE A 32 -9.24 -15.71 15.56
C PHE A 32 -8.92 -15.38 14.10
N THR A 33 -9.53 -14.32 13.55
CA THR A 33 -9.19 -13.84 12.21
C THR A 33 -7.80 -13.24 12.29
N GLN A 34 -6.84 -14.10 12.01
CA GLN A 34 -5.46 -13.79 11.69
C GLN A 34 -5.46 -12.67 10.64
N THR A 35 -5.08 -11.46 11.06
CA THR A 35 -4.77 -10.39 10.12
C THR A 35 -3.61 -10.88 9.28
N SER A 36 -3.87 -11.25 8.02
CA SER A 36 -2.83 -11.63 7.08
C SER A 36 -1.80 -10.50 7.02
N LYS A 37 -0.62 -10.69 7.61
CA LYS A 37 0.52 -9.80 7.44
C LYS A 37 0.69 -9.61 5.93
N THR A 38 0.47 -8.40 5.42
CA THR A 38 0.82 -8.05 4.04
C THR A 38 2.27 -8.48 3.82
N LYS A 39 2.47 -9.40 2.88
CA LYS A 39 3.81 -9.87 2.54
C LYS A 39 4.65 -8.69 2.07
N PHE A 40 5.93 -8.69 2.44
CA PHE A 40 6.89 -7.75 1.87
C PHE A 40 6.90 -7.89 0.35
N LYS A 41 6.96 -6.75 -0.33
CA LYS A 41 6.96 -6.63 -1.78
C LYS A 41 8.13 -5.75 -2.17
N CYS A 42 8.98 -6.23 -3.05
CA CYS A 42 10.15 -5.49 -3.51
C CYS A 42 9.74 -4.19 -4.24
N SER A 43 8.54 -4.14 -4.86
CA SER A 43 7.95 -2.89 -5.35
C SER A 43 7.81 -1.79 -4.29
N TYR A 44 7.59 -2.12 -3.01
CA TYR A 44 7.54 -1.11 -1.95
C TYR A 44 8.92 -0.56 -1.61
N ASP A 45 9.96 -1.39 -1.66
CA ASP A 45 11.34 -0.94 -1.44
C ASP A 45 11.78 -0.02 -2.59
N LEU A 46 11.42 -0.36 -3.82
CA LEU A 46 11.70 0.45 -5.00
C LEU A 46 10.99 1.82 -4.96
N TYR A 47 9.72 1.83 -4.57
CA TYR A 47 9.00 3.08 -4.35
C TYR A 47 9.69 3.94 -3.28
N SER A 48 10.08 3.32 -2.15
CA SER A 48 10.74 4.01 -1.04
C SER A 48 12.11 4.57 -1.46
N LEU A 49 12.85 3.86 -2.31
CA LEU A 49 14.08 4.37 -2.93
C LEU A 49 13.80 5.61 -3.77
N GLY A 50 12.74 5.61 -4.59
CA GLY A 50 12.33 6.79 -5.36
C GLY A 50 12.06 8.01 -4.48
N VAL A 51 11.42 7.80 -3.32
CA VAL A 51 11.19 8.85 -2.32
C VAL A 51 12.51 9.39 -1.75
N VAL A 52 13.44 8.52 -1.36
CA VAL A 52 14.76 8.93 -0.83
C VAL A 52 15.56 9.71 -1.88
N LEU A 53 15.52 9.29 -3.15
CA LEU A 53 16.17 10.00 -4.24
C LEU A 53 15.55 11.40 -4.48
N ILE A 54 14.25 11.59 -4.24
CA ILE A 54 13.65 12.94 -4.23
C ILE A 54 14.27 13.80 -3.12
N GLU A 55 14.38 13.27 -1.90
CA GLU A 55 14.94 14.00 -0.77
C GLU A 55 16.40 14.41 -1.03
N ILE A 56 17.20 13.51 -1.61
CA ILE A 56 18.58 13.77 -2.03
C ILE A 56 18.62 14.80 -3.16
N GLY A 57 17.78 14.65 -4.20
CA GLY A 57 17.81 15.54 -5.36
C GLY A 57 17.37 16.98 -5.07
N LEU A 58 16.50 17.18 -4.08
CA LEU A 58 15.97 18.50 -3.72
C LEU A 58 16.52 19.05 -2.39
N TRP A 59 17.32 18.24 -1.67
CA TRP A 59 17.88 18.55 -0.35
C TRP A 59 16.84 19.04 0.67
N LYS A 60 15.67 18.40 0.66
CA LYS A 60 14.51 18.73 1.48
C LYS A 60 13.84 17.46 1.97
N GLN A 61 13.28 17.51 3.19
CA GLN A 61 12.49 16.40 3.73
C GLN A 61 11.24 16.16 2.90
N ILE A 62 10.87 14.89 2.71
CA ILE A 62 9.76 14.53 1.83
C ILE A 62 8.42 15.11 2.29
N ASP A 63 8.21 15.23 3.61
CA ASP A 63 6.98 15.77 4.18
C ASP A 63 6.77 17.25 3.84
N SER A 64 7.83 17.98 3.47
CA SER A 64 7.68 19.37 3.00
C SER A 64 6.94 19.48 1.66
N PHE A 65 6.84 18.38 0.91
CA PHE A 65 6.09 18.31 -0.35
C PHE A 65 4.68 17.74 -0.16
N ARG A 66 4.31 17.31 1.05
CA ARG A 66 3.00 16.72 1.31
C ARG A 66 1.93 17.81 1.35
N PRO A 67 0.93 17.79 0.45
CA PRO A 67 -0.20 18.68 0.57
C PRO A 67 -0.94 18.43 1.90
N GLU A 68 -1.31 19.49 2.59
CA GLU A 68 -2.00 19.38 3.88
C GLU A 68 -3.31 18.58 3.75
N GLY A 69 -3.55 17.67 4.69
CA GLY A 69 -4.73 16.79 4.67
C GLY A 69 -4.75 15.71 3.58
N SER A 70 -3.69 15.58 2.77
CA SER A 70 -3.63 14.55 1.73
C SER A 70 -3.42 13.14 2.33
N HIS A 71 -4.19 12.18 1.83
CA HIS A 71 -4.00 10.77 2.15
C HIS A 71 -2.86 10.16 1.30
N ALA A 72 -2.37 8.97 1.68
CA ALA A 72 -1.19 8.37 1.10
C ALA A 72 -1.22 8.23 -0.44
N LEU A 73 -2.36 7.83 -1.02
CA LEU A 73 -2.48 7.69 -2.48
C LEU A 73 -2.42 9.03 -3.21
N ALA A 74 -3.08 10.06 -2.67
CA ALA A 74 -3.00 11.42 -3.22
C ALA A 74 -1.56 11.95 -3.14
N PHE A 75 -0.85 11.67 -2.04
CA PHE A 75 0.55 12.06 -1.91
C PHE A 75 1.46 11.32 -2.90
N LYS A 76 1.26 10.02 -3.08
CA LYS A 76 1.98 9.23 -4.11
C LYS A 76 1.81 9.85 -5.50
N ARG A 77 0.58 10.16 -5.90
CA ARG A 77 0.30 10.83 -7.18
C ARG A 77 0.94 12.21 -7.26
N HIS A 78 0.94 12.97 -6.17
CA HIS A 78 1.60 14.27 -6.13
C HIS A 78 3.11 14.15 -6.39
N LEU A 79 3.77 13.16 -5.80
CA LEU A 79 5.19 12.90 -6.05
C LEU A 79 5.45 12.56 -7.53
N GLU A 80 4.63 11.68 -8.12
CA GLU A 80 4.77 11.23 -9.51
C GLU A 80 4.47 12.33 -10.54
N GLU A 81 3.39 13.07 -10.35
CA GLU A 81 2.86 14.01 -11.36
C GLU A 81 3.47 15.42 -11.22
N ARG A 82 3.98 15.79 -10.04
CA ARG A 82 4.41 17.17 -9.74
C ARG A 82 5.83 17.27 -9.24
N VAL A 83 6.25 16.44 -8.29
CA VAL A 83 7.58 16.60 -7.67
C VAL A 83 8.66 16.00 -8.56
N ALA A 84 8.55 14.71 -8.90
CA ALA A 84 9.56 13.99 -9.69
C ALA A 84 9.86 14.61 -11.07
N PRO A 85 8.86 15.07 -11.86
CA PRO A 85 9.14 15.72 -13.15
C PRO A 85 9.92 17.03 -13.03
N ASN A 86 9.82 17.71 -11.88
CA ASN A 86 10.55 18.96 -11.61
C ASN A 86 11.99 18.72 -11.13
N LEU A 87 12.35 17.51 -10.69
CA LEU A 87 13.73 17.21 -10.29
C LEU A 87 14.73 17.46 -11.42
N LYS A 88 14.33 17.30 -12.68
CA LYS A 88 15.23 17.47 -13.84
C LYS A 88 15.91 18.85 -13.89
N PHE A 89 15.28 19.88 -13.33
CA PHE A 89 15.82 21.24 -13.29
C PHE A 89 16.92 21.40 -12.22
N TYR A 90 17.00 20.48 -11.25
CA TYR A 90 17.95 20.51 -10.15
C TYR A 90 19.05 19.46 -10.31
N THR A 91 18.69 18.28 -10.83
CA THR A 91 19.57 17.09 -10.86
C THR A 91 19.90 16.61 -12.28
N GLY A 92 19.29 17.20 -13.31
CA GLY A 92 19.36 16.70 -14.68
C GLY A 92 18.31 15.63 -15.01
N GLU A 93 18.09 15.44 -16.31
CA GLU A 93 17.01 14.60 -16.86
C GLU A 93 17.15 13.12 -16.49
N LYS A 94 18.38 12.60 -16.52
CA LYS A 94 18.71 11.20 -16.22
C LYS A 94 18.33 10.81 -14.80
N TYR A 95 18.70 11.63 -13.82
CA TYR A 95 18.33 11.42 -12.43
C TYR A 95 16.81 11.45 -12.24
N ALA A 96 16.13 12.45 -12.82
CA ALA A 96 14.68 12.56 -12.71
C ALA A 96 13.94 11.36 -13.34
N LEU A 97 14.46 10.84 -14.46
CA LEU A 97 13.91 9.65 -15.12
C LEU A 97 14.07 8.40 -14.25
N ALA A 98 15.24 8.21 -13.63
CA ALA A 98 15.48 7.12 -12.70
C ALA A 98 14.49 7.15 -11.52
N VAL A 99 14.27 8.34 -10.93
CA VAL A 99 13.30 8.54 -9.85
C VAL A 99 11.88 8.21 -10.30
N LEU A 100 11.45 8.69 -11.47
CA LEU A 100 10.13 8.37 -12.03
C LEU A 100 9.93 6.88 -12.25
N ASN A 101 10.97 6.18 -12.69
CA ASN A 101 10.93 4.73 -12.84
C ASN A 101 10.76 4.03 -11.48
N CYS A 102 11.43 4.50 -10.43
CA CYS A 102 11.26 3.96 -9.07
C CYS A 102 9.83 4.16 -8.52
N LEU A 103 9.21 5.32 -8.75
CA LEU A 103 7.88 5.63 -8.22
C LEU A 103 6.76 4.87 -8.94
N ASP A 104 6.94 4.57 -10.22
CA ASP A 104 5.99 3.82 -11.03
C ASP A 104 6.38 2.34 -11.13
N THR A 105 6.08 1.60 -10.06
CA THR A 105 6.41 0.17 -9.94
C THR A 105 5.75 -0.69 -11.02
N SER A 106 4.67 -0.23 -11.65
CA SER A 106 4.03 -0.91 -12.77
C SER A 106 4.93 -0.99 -14.01
N LYS A 107 5.84 -0.02 -14.18
CA LYS A 107 6.81 0.00 -15.28
C LYS A 107 7.98 -0.96 -15.08
N ILE A 108 8.26 -1.37 -13.84
CA ILE A 108 9.40 -2.22 -13.51
C ILE A 108 8.96 -3.67 -13.29
N ALA A 109 7.78 -3.89 -12.69
CA ALA A 109 7.19 -5.21 -12.49
C ALA A 109 5.75 -5.30 -13.03
N PRO A 110 5.55 -5.33 -14.36
CA PRO A 110 4.21 -5.44 -14.95
C PRO A 110 3.52 -6.78 -14.64
N ASP A 111 4.30 -7.86 -14.44
CA ASP A 111 3.78 -9.22 -14.21
C ASP A 111 3.77 -9.62 -12.72
N GLY A 112 4.09 -8.70 -11.79
CA GLY A 112 4.15 -8.95 -10.34
C GLY A 112 5.57 -8.93 -9.75
N ASP A 113 5.64 -9.00 -8.41
CA ASP A 113 6.86 -8.91 -7.58
C ASP A 113 7.75 -10.18 -7.62
N GLU A 114 7.88 -10.83 -8.78
CA GLU A 114 8.81 -11.96 -8.93
C GLU A 114 10.25 -11.42 -8.95
N ASP A 115 10.97 -11.70 -7.88
CA ASP A 115 12.17 -10.98 -7.40
C ASP A 115 13.28 -10.80 -8.46
N TRP A 116 13.52 -11.83 -9.28
CA TRP A 116 14.61 -11.81 -10.27
C TRP A 116 14.31 -10.93 -11.50
N ARG A 117 13.05 -10.87 -11.97
CA ARG A 117 12.68 -10.03 -13.14
C ARG A 117 12.68 -8.56 -12.77
N LEU A 118 12.28 -8.26 -11.54
CA LEU A 118 12.30 -6.92 -10.98
C LEU A 118 13.74 -6.40 -10.85
N SER A 119 14.69 -7.25 -10.45
CA SER A 119 16.11 -6.88 -10.33
C SER A 119 16.76 -6.48 -11.67
N ASP A 120 16.48 -7.20 -12.76
CA ASP A 120 17.00 -6.86 -14.09
C ASP A 120 16.36 -5.57 -14.64
N ALA A 121 15.03 -5.43 -14.53
CA ALA A 121 14.34 -4.22 -14.95
C ALA A 121 14.79 -3.00 -14.14
N PHE A 122 15.00 -3.17 -12.84
CA PHE A 122 15.55 -2.14 -11.94
C PHE A 122 16.94 -1.70 -12.37
N SER A 123 17.84 -2.66 -12.60
CA SER A 123 19.22 -2.37 -13.00
C SER A 123 19.26 -1.57 -14.32
N ARG A 124 18.44 -1.95 -15.30
CA ARG A 124 18.38 -1.25 -16.59
C ARG A 124 17.73 0.12 -16.52
N LYS A 125 16.63 0.28 -15.77
CA LYS A 125 15.83 1.52 -15.77
C LYS A 125 16.23 2.55 -14.72
N VAL A 126 16.92 2.12 -13.67
CA VAL A 126 17.30 2.97 -12.55
C VAL A 126 18.80 3.07 -12.46
N ILE A 127 19.50 1.94 -12.28
CA ILE A 127 20.96 1.95 -12.05
C ILE A 127 21.69 2.52 -13.26
N SER A 128 21.42 2.02 -14.47
CA SER A 128 22.08 2.53 -15.68
C SER A 128 21.85 4.02 -15.91
N GLU A 129 20.67 4.54 -15.59
CA GLU A 129 20.37 5.97 -15.71
C GLU A 129 21.16 6.79 -14.67
N LEU A 130 21.22 6.32 -13.43
CA LEU A 130 21.99 6.96 -12.36
C LEU A 130 23.50 6.91 -12.60
N GLU A 131 24.04 5.80 -13.10
CA GLU A 131 25.46 5.67 -13.48
C GLU A 131 25.82 6.61 -14.64
N SER A 132 24.88 6.83 -15.56
CA SER A 132 25.07 7.75 -16.68
C SER A 132 24.91 9.23 -16.31
N CYS A 133 24.57 9.55 -15.06
CA CYS A 133 24.51 10.93 -14.60
C CYS A 133 25.92 11.52 -14.58
N GLN A 134 26.15 12.54 -15.39
CA GLN A 134 27.38 13.32 -15.36
C GLN A 134 27.20 14.45 -14.34
N ALA A 135 28.02 14.42 -13.28
CA ALA A 135 28.10 15.47 -12.26
C ALA A 135 29.07 16.57 -12.67
#